data_AF-A0A383VJ69-F1
#
_entry.id   AF-A0A383VJ69-F1
#
_cell.length_a   1.000
_cell.length_b   1.000
_cell.length_c   1.000
_cell.angle_alpha   90.00
_cell.angle_beta   90.00
_cell.angle_gamma   90.00
#
_symmetry.space_group_name_H-M   'P 1'
#
loop_
_entity.id
_entity.type
_entity.pdbx_description
1 polymer ?
#
loop_
_entity_poly.entity_id
_entity_poly.type
_entity_poly.pdbx_seq_one_letter_code
_entity_poly.pdbx_strand_id
1 'polypeptide(L)'
;MTPDPPAQRPQLEKAIALIDEVNAQDPTKVPTDSGSEPYRLAYSRWLTEWVKRLDPKASDELLILARGKSIESWQLSLIKRDDYAPNTPGMRQWEMDRKKWLANRLLAVVKEAGYDEATQTLIENIMMGKNLPDPRDVRKYDLIGNLGMVDFKKLQAVNMMQTLDDAEALLFLEKNFEEMFNRMPADEVAAVCKRELSRLSQNGIVTVLKQRWSPVQQRLLQKVLPVPGKFASIMMDVEGVSAASTHPGDWRYANFDYE
;
A
#
# COMPACT_ATOMS: atom_id res chain seq x y z
N MET A 1 21.04 7.19 -0.53
CA MET A 1 19.96 7.73 0.31
C MET A 1 19.10 8.61 -0.59
N THR A 2 17.77 8.46 -0.55
CA THR A 2 16.88 9.41 -1.21
C THR A 2 17.04 10.78 -0.52
N PRO A 3 17.16 11.88 -1.27
CA PRO A 3 17.24 13.22 -0.68
C PRO A 3 15.96 13.49 0.11
N ASP A 4 16.07 14.31 1.15
CA ASP A 4 14.90 14.76 1.89
C ASP A 4 13.95 15.53 0.96
N PRO A 5 12.63 15.34 1.09
CA PRO A 5 11.68 16.09 0.31
C PRO A 5 11.82 17.60 0.63
N PRO A 6 11.57 18.49 -0.35
CA PRO A 6 11.66 19.91 -0.13
C PRO A 6 10.63 20.37 0.91
N ALA A 7 10.98 21.40 1.68
CA ALA A 7 10.13 21.93 2.76
C ALA A 7 8.78 22.49 2.25
N GLN A 8 8.75 22.99 1.01
CA GLN A 8 7.53 23.48 0.35
C GLN A 8 7.25 22.61 -0.87
N ARG A 9 5.99 22.17 -1.01
CA ARG A 9 5.55 21.28 -2.09
C ARG A 9 4.25 21.82 -2.71
N PRO A 10 4.27 22.99 -3.36
CA PRO A 10 3.05 23.68 -3.81
C PRO A 10 2.25 22.88 -4.85
N GLN A 11 2.91 22.11 -5.72
CA GLN A 11 2.23 21.22 -6.67
C GLN A 11 1.52 20.08 -5.94
N LEU A 12 2.13 19.51 -4.91
CA LEU A 12 1.54 18.46 -4.09
C LEU A 12 0.35 18.98 -3.30
N GLU A 13 0.48 20.14 -2.67
CA GLU A 13 -0.61 20.80 -1.94
C GLU A 13 -1.81 21.04 -2.85
N LYS A 14 -1.56 21.53 -4.08
CA LYS A 14 -2.60 21.71 -5.10
C LYS A 14 -3.23 20.37 -5.51
N ALA A 15 -2.45 19.34 -5.78
CA ALA A 15 -2.96 18.02 -6.15
C ALA A 15 -3.83 17.42 -5.03
N ILE A 16 -3.38 17.49 -3.78
CA ILE A 16 -4.14 17.01 -2.62
C ILE A 16 -5.46 17.78 -2.47
N ALA A 17 -5.44 19.11 -2.62
CA ALA A 17 -6.65 19.93 -2.54
C ALA A 17 -7.68 19.54 -3.61
N LEU A 18 -7.23 19.34 -4.86
CA LEU A 18 -8.10 18.90 -5.96
C LEU A 18 -8.66 17.48 -5.72
N ILE A 19 -7.86 16.55 -5.21
CA ILE A 19 -8.34 15.20 -4.85
C ILE A 19 -9.39 15.30 -3.73
N ASP A 20 -9.14 16.12 -2.71
CA ASP A 20 -10.05 16.33 -1.60
C ASP A 20 -11.38 16.94 -2.05
N GLU A 21 -11.35 17.91 -2.96
CA GLU A 21 -12.54 18.53 -3.54
C GLU A 21 -13.42 17.50 -4.27
N VAL A 22 -12.80 16.59 -5.05
CA VAL A 22 -13.51 15.49 -5.67
C VAL A 22 -14.10 14.59 -4.60
N ASN A 23 -13.28 14.07 -3.68
CA ASN A 23 -13.70 13.11 -2.66
C ASN A 23 -14.71 13.66 -1.65
N ALA A 24 -14.79 14.98 -1.47
CA ALA A 24 -15.80 15.64 -0.66
C ALA A 24 -17.23 15.48 -1.24
N GLN A 25 -17.36 15.09 -2.50
CA GLN A 25 -18.64 14.84 -3.16
C GLN A 25 -19.18 13.41 -2.93
N ASP A 26 -18.47 12.56 -2.18
CA ASP A 26 -18.97 11.23 -1.81
C ASP A 26 -20.25 11.38 -0.96
N PRO A 27 -21.40 10.81 -1.40
CA PRO A 27 -22.64 10.88 -0.64
C PRO A 27 -22.59 10.04 0.65
N THR A 28 -21.71 9.04 0.71
CA THR A 28 -21.55 8.18 1.88
C THR A 28 -20.76 8.93 2.93
N LYS A 29 -21.25 8.95 4.17
CA LYS A 29 -20.58 9.65 5.28
C LYS A 29 -20.16 8.67 6.37
N VAL A 30 -19.08 9.02 7.05
CA VAL A 30 -18.62 8.33 8.26
C VAL A 30 -18.60 9.29 9.44
N PRO A 31 -18.85 8.78 10.66
CA PRO A 31 -18.78 9.60 11.86
C PRO A 31 -17.35 10.08 12.13
N THR A 32 -17.24 11.30 12.65
CA THR A 32 -15.98 11.90 13.11
C THR A 32 -16.22 12.59 14.46
N ASP A 33 -15.15 12.93 15.18
CA ASP A 33 -15.27 13.69 16.43
C ASP A 33 -15.99 15.05 16.25
N SER A 34 -15.93 15.60 15.03
CA SER A 34 -16.58 16.85 14.62
C SER A 34 -17.97 16.67 13.98
N GLY A 35 -18.51 15.44 13.95
CA GLY A 35 -19.83 15.12 13.39
C GLY A 35 -19.75 13.99 12.36
N SER A 36 -19.68 14.34 11.07
CA SER A 36 -19.52 13.35 10.00
C SER A 36 -18.84 13.97 8.79
N GLU A 37 -18.04 13.19 8.06
CA GLU A 37 -17.40 13.62 6.82
C GLU A 37 -17.63 12.60 5.68
N PRO A 38 -17.51 13.00 4.40
CA PRO A 38 -17.59 12.09 3.26
C PRO A 38 -16.56 10.95 3.36
N TYR A 39 -16.99 9.71 3.09
CA TYR A 39 -16.19 8.52 3.35
C TYR A 39 -14.91 8.49 2.52
N ARG A 40 -14.96 8.78 1.20
CA ARG A 40 -13.74 8.84 0.40
C ARG A 40 -12.77 9.93 0.81
N LEU A 41 -13.26 11.04 1.37
CA LEU A 41 -12.40 12.09 1.93
C LEU A 41 -11.70 11.62 3.21
N ALA A 42 -12.45 10.96 4.11
CA ALA A 42 -11.90 10.37 5.34
C ALA A 42 -10.86 9.29 5.02
N TYR A 43 -11.23 8.36 4.13
CA TYR A 43 -10.40 7.23 3.74
C TYR A 43 -9.08 7.68 3.11
N SER A 44 -9.12 8.64 2.18
CA SER A 44 -7.90 9.16 1.55
C SER A 44 -6.97 9.80 2.58
N ARG A 45 -7.52 10.49 3.58
CA ARG A 45 -6.75 11.06 4.71
C ARG A 45 -6.08 9.97 5.52
N TRP A 46 -6.81 8.96 5.97
CA TRP A 46 -6.24 7.89 6.77
C TRP A 46 -5.15 7.13 6.01
N LEU A 47 -5.37 6.84 4.73
CA LEU A 47 -4.39 6.14 3.91
C LEU A 47 -3.11 6.97 3.71
N THR A 48 -3.23 8.27 3.44
CA THR A 48 -2.07 9.17 3.36
C THR A 48 -1.29 9.24 4.68
N GLU A 49 -1.98 9.26 5.82
CA GLU A 49 -1.31 9.28 7.13
C GLU A 49 -0.56 7.97 7.42
N TRP A 50 -1.10 6.82 7.04
CA TRP A 50 -0.36 5.55 7.11
C TRP A 50 0.88 5.55 6.23
N VAL A 51 0.78 6.06 5.00
CA VAL A 51 1.94 6.20 4.11
C VAL A 51 3.02 7.08 4.72
N LYS A 52 2.68 8.21 5.33
CA LYS A 52 3.65 9.07 6.02
C LYS A 52 4.33 8.39 7.22
N ARG A 53 3.62 7.49 7.93
CA ARG A 53 4.19 6.71 9.03
C ARG A 53 5.16 5.64 8.53
N LEU A 54 4.84 5.00 7.42
CA LEU A 54 5.69 3.96 6.81
C LEU A 54 6.89 4.54 6.08
N ASP A 55 6.71 5.67 5.40
CA ASP A 55 7.75 6.42 4.70
C ASP A 55 7.66 7.93 5.03
N PRO A 56 8.36 8.39 6.09
CA PRO A 56 8.42 9.80 6.44
C PRO A 56 9.02 10.70 5.35
N LYS A 57 9.71 10.12 4.36
CA LYS A 57 10.32 10.83 3.22
C LYS A 57 9.55 10.56 1.92
N ALA A 58 8.28 10.18 2.02
CA ALA A 58 7.44 9.86 0.87
C ALA A 58 7.48 10.94 -0.22
N SER A 59 7.66 10.49 -1.46
CA SER A 59 7.68 11.35 -2.64
C SER A 59 6.30 11.94 -2.95
N ASP A 60 6.23 12.92 -3.85
CA ASP A 60 4.97 13.55 -4.24
C ASP A 60 4.03 12.50 -4.83
N GLU A 61 4.57 11.65 -5.70
CA GLU A 61 3.83 10.61 -6.40
C GLU A 61 3.23 9.60 -5.44
N LEU A 62 3.99 9.16 -4.42
CA LEU A 62 3.49 8.23 -3.41
C LEU A 62 2.34 8.86 -2.60
N LEU A 63 2.47 10.13 -2.20
CA LEU A 63 1.42 10.84 -1.47
C LEU A 63 0.17 11.10 -2.33
N ILE A 64 0.36 11.42 -3.62
CA ILE A 64 -0.73 11.56 -4.60
C ILE A 64 -1.44 10.23 -4.80
N LEU A 65 -0.70 9.14 -5.00
CA LEU A 65 -1.26 7.80 -5.12
C LEU A 65 -2.04 7.40 -3.89
N ALA A 66 -1.50 7.64 -2.68
CA ALA A 66 -2.21 7.36 -1.44
C ALA A 66 -3.49 8.18 -1.31
N ARG A 67 -3.43 9.50 -1.58
CA ARG A 67 -4.59 10.38 -1.49
C ARG A 67 -5.66 10.05 -2.55
N GLY A 68 -5.21 9.69 -3.74
CA GLY A 68 -6.03 9.50 -4.93
C GLY A 68 -6.41 8.06 -5.26
N LYS A 69 -5.94 7.05 -4.49
CA LYS A 69 -6.13 5.63 -4.84
C LYS A 69 -7.59 5.24 -5.09
N SER A 70 -8.50 5.79 -4.28
CA SER A 70 -9.94 5.56 -4.36
C SER A 70 -10.71 6.80 -4.83
N ILE A 71 -10.06 7.70 -5.58
CA ILE A 71 -10.69 8.95 -6.05
C ILE A 71 -11.98 8.68 -6.80
N GLU A 72 -13.06 9.37 -6.42
CA GLU A 72 -14.37 9.26 -7.11
C GLU A 72 -14.97 7.84 -7.17
N SER A 73 -14.48 6.92 -6.33
CA SER A 73 -14.81 5.50 -6.48
C SER A 73 -16.26 5.14 -6.15
N TRP A 74 -17.06 6.05 -5.57
CA TRP A 74 -18.52 5.86 -5.42
C TRP A 74 -19.24 5.83 -6.78
N GLN A 75 -18.67 6.47 -7.82
CA GLN A 75 -19.18 6.42 -9.19
C GLN A 75 -18.91 5.08 -9.89
N LEU A 76 -18.04 4.21 -9.34
CA LEU A 76 -17.80 2.88 -9.93
C LEU A 76 -19.04 2.00 -9.94
N SER A 77 -20.06 2.32 -9.13
CA SER A 77 -21.38 1.68 -9.18
C SER A 77 -22.10 1.86 -10.53
N LEU A 78 -21.72 2.88 -11.31
CA LEU A 78 -22.22 3.10 -12.67
C LEU A 78 -21.63 2.12 -13.69
N ILE A 79 -20.47 1.52 -13.39
CA ILE A 79 -19.82 0.50 -14.23
C ILE A 79 -20.32 -0.88 -13.77
N LYS A 80 -21.51 -1.26 -14.24
CA LYS A 80 -22.22 -2.45 -13.75
C LYS A 80 -21.56 -3.72 -14.24
N ARG A 81 -21.52 -4.75 -13.39
CA ARG A 81 -20.99 -6.07 -13.77
C ARG A 81 -21.80 -6.70 -14.92
N ASP A 82 -23.11 -6.47 -14.96
CA ASP A 82 -24.02 -7.12 -15.92
C ASP A 82 -23.87 -6.61 -17.35
N ASP A 83 -23.21 -5.47 -17.56
CA ASP A 83 -22.92 -4.92 -18.89
C ASP A 83 -21.79 -5.68 -19.61
N TYR A 84 -21.14 -6.64 -18.93
CA TYR A 84 -20.01 -7.40 -19.43
C TYR A 84 -20.31 -8.90 -19.51
N ALA A 85 -19.69 -9.59 -20.46
CA ALA A 85 -19.89 -11.03 -20.65
C ALA A 85 -19.69 -11.84 -19.34
N PRO A 86 -20.51 -12.88 -19.07
CA PRO A 86 -20.42 -13.71 -17.88
C PRO A 86 -19.29 -14.76 -18.00
N ASN A 87 -18.12 -14.33 -18.47
CA ASN A 87 -16.93 -15.16 -18.65
C ASN A 87 -15.68 -14.43 -18.13
N THR A 88 -14.56 -15.14 -18.08
CA THR A 88 -13.28 -14.58 -17.58
C THR A 88 -12.83 -13.33 -18.35
N PRO A 89 -12.91 -13.26 -19.70
CA PRO A 89 -12.63 -12.02 -20.42
C PRO A 89 -13.51 -10.84 -20.01
N GLY A 90 -14.82 -11.04 -19.88
CA GLY A 90 -15.76 -10.00 -19.46
C GLY A 90 -15.48 -9.50 -18.03
N MET A 91 -15.12 -10.41 -17.13
CA MET A 91 -14.67 -10.04 -15.78
C MET A 91 -13.41 -9.16 -15.82
N ARG A 92 -12.38 -9.56 -16.58
CA ARG A 92 -11.15 -8.78 -16.72
C ARG A 92 -11.41 -7.40 -17.33
N GLN A 93 -12.30 -7.33 -18.32
CA GLN A 93 -12.68 -6.07 -18.95
C GLN A 93 -13.38 -5.14 -17.94
N TRP A 94 -14.31 -5.66 -17.15
CA TRP A 94 -14.98 -4.90 -16.08
C TRP A 94 -13.98 -4.36 -15.04
N GLU A 95 -13.05 -5.20 -14.56
CA GLU A 95 -11.99 -4.76 -13.64
C GLU A 95 -11.10 -3.68 -14.28
N MET A 96 -10.75 -3.85 -15.56
CA MET A 96 -9.92 -2.91 -16.31
C MET A 96 -10.60 -1.54 -16.46
N ASP A 97 -11.88 -1.50 -16.82
CA ASP A 97 -12.59 -0.23 -17.01
C ASP A 97 -12.77 0.52 -15.68
N ARG A 98 -12.98 -0.20 -14.57
CA ARG A 98 -12.96 0.39 -13.22
C ARG A 98 -11.61 0.99 -12.86
N LYS A 99 -10.50 0.31 -13.18
CA LYS A 99 -9.14 0.85 -12.99
C LYS A 99 -8.91 2.09 -13.85
N LYS A 100 -9.31 2.05 -15.12
CA LYS A 100 -9.22 3.20 -16.04
C LYS A 100 -9.97 4.41 -15.50
N TRP A 101 -11.16 4.22 -14.94
CA TRP A 101 -11.91 5.32 -14.33
C TRP A 101 -11.08 6.05 -13.27
N LEU A 102 -10.56 5.29 -12.29
CA LEU A 102 -9.76 5.85 -11.20
C LEU A 102 -8.46 6.49 -11.71
N ALA A 103 -7.75 5.82 -12.63
CA ALA A 103 -6.52 6.33 -13.21
C ALA A 103 -6.76 7.65 -13.97
N ASN A 104 -7.77 7.69 -14.86
CA ASN A 104 -8.09 8.89 -15.62
C ASN A 104 -8.46 10.06 -14.72
N ARG A 105 -9.22 9.80 -13.65
CA ARG A 105 -9.62 10.84 -12.69
C ARG A 105 -8.42 11.41 -11.94
N LEU A 106 -7.52 10.54 -11.47
CA LEU A 106 -6.31 10.98 -10.79
C LEU A 106 -5.35 11.72 -11.74
N LEU A 107 -5.19 11.25 -12.98
CA LEU A 107 -4.34 11.88 -13.99
C LEU A 107 -4.80 13.29 -14.36
N ALA A 108 -6.12 13.51 -14.43
CA ALA A 108 -6.66 14.85 -14.65
C ALA A 108 -6.21 15.83 -13.54
N VAL A 109 -6.27 15.40 -12.28
CA VAL A 109 -5.81 16.19 -11.14
C VAL A 109 -4.29 16.42 -11.17
N VAL A 110 -3.50 15.38 -11.45
CA VAL A 110 -2.04 15.47 -11.52
C VAL A 110 -1.60 16.45 -12.62
N LYS A 111 -2.25 16.39 -13.78
CA LYS A 111 -2.02 17.32 -14.90
C LYS A 111 -2.39 18.74 -14.52
N GLU A 112 -3.53 18.96 -13.88
CA GLU A 112 -3.98 20.27 -13.43
C GLU A 112 -3.06 20.86 -12.34
N ALA A 113 -2.52 20.01 -11.48
CA ALA A 113 -1.55 20.40 -10.45
C ALA A 113 -0.19 20.83 -11.03
N GLY A 114 0.09 20.50 -12.30
CA GLY A 114 1.29 20.95 -13.02
C GLY A 114 2.45 19.98 -13.02
N TYR A 115 2.20 18.69 -12.74
CA TYR A 115 3.22 17.65 -12.84
C TYR A 115 3.54 17.30 -14.30
N ASP A 116 4.78 16.90 -14.56
CA ASP A 116 5.27 16.56 -15.89
C ASP A 116 4.74 15.22 -16.42
N GLU A 117 4.99 14.94 -17.70
CA GLU A 117 4.53 13.72 -18.37
C GLU A 117 5.16 12.45 -17.77
N ALA A 118 6.39 12.55 -17.25
CA ALA A 118 7.07 11.43 -16.60
C ALA A 118 6.35 11.01 -15.32
N THR A 119 5.96 11.97 -14.48
CA THR A 119 5.18 11.76 -13.25
C THR A 119 3.80 11.21 -13.59
N GLN A 120 3.12 11.79 -14.58
CA GLN A 120 1.81 11.32 -15.04
C GLN A 120 1.88 9.86 -15.49
N THR A 121 2.88 9.50 -16.30
CA THR A 121 3.09 8.13 -16.79
C THR A 121 3.37 7.14 -15.65
N LEU A 122 4.16 7.55 -14.65
CA LEU A 122 4.42 6.73 -13.46
C LEU A 122 3.12 6.44 -12.69
N ILE A 123 2.33 7.48 -12.41
CA ILE A 123 1.05 7.36 -11.70
C ILE A 123 0.07 6.49 -12.50
N GLU A 124 -0.03 6.69 -13.82
CA GLU A 124 -0.87 5.85 -14.69
C GLU A 124 -0.45 4.37 -14.60
N ASN A 125 0.84 4.07 -14.75
CA ASN A 125 1.33 2.70 -14.72
C ASN A 125 1.03 2.02 -13.39
N ILE A 126 1.17 2.72 -12.26
CA ILE A 126 0.84 2.20 -10.93
C ILE A 126 -0.66 1.96 -10.79
N MET A 127 -1.50 2.95 -11.12
CA MET A 127 -2.97 2.82 -11.01
C MET A 127 -3.53 1.72 -11.91
N MET A 128 -2.92 1.54 -13.09
CA MET A 128 -3.33 0.53 -14.07
C MET A 128 -2.68 -0.84 -13.83
N GLY A 129 -1.63 -0.92 -13.00
CA GLY A 129 -0.81 -2.12 -12.82
C GLY A 129 -0.13 -2.57 -14.11
N LYS A 130 0.36 -1.63 -14.92
CA LYS A 130 0.99 -1.89 -16.22
C LYS A 130 2.50 -1.66 -16.16
N ASN A 131 3.26 -2.46 -16.89
CA ASN A 131 4.72 -2.30 -17.06
C ASN A 131 5.52 -2.31 -15.75
N LEU A 132 4.97 -2.91 -14.69
CA LEU A 132 5.57 -2.96 -13.36
C LEU A 132 5.60 -4.40 -12.87
N PRO A 133 6.72 -4.85 -12.26
CA PRO A 133 6.78 -6.14 -11.57
C PRO A 133 5.79 -6.19 -10.40
N ASP A 134 5.29 -7.38 -10.06
CA ASP A 134 4.55 -7.58 -8.81
C ASP A 134 5.55 -7.42 -7.64
N PRO A 135 5.30 -6.50 -6.68
CA PRO A 135 6.17 -6.34 -5.52
C PRO A 135 6.47 -7.62 -4.72
N ARG A 136 5.62 -8.65 -4.83
CA ARG A 136 5.77 -9.93 -4.13
C ARG A 136 6.69 -10.93 -4.82
N ASP A 137 6.86 -10.83 -6.13
CA ASP A 137 7.71 -11.72 -6.93
C ASP A 137 8.65 -10.88 -7.80
N VAL A 138 9.29 -9.89 -7.18
CA VAL A 138 10.27 -9.04 -7.87
C VAL A 138 11.54 -9.85 -8.06
N ARG A 139 11.83 -10.21 -9.30
CA ARG A 139 13.10 -10.87 -9.64
C ARG A 139 14.10 -9.83 -10.07
N LYS A 140 15.38 -10.13 -9.84
CA LYS A 140 16.48 -9.22 -10.20
C LYS A 140 16.36 -8.74 -11.65
N TYR A 141 16.06 -9.64 -12.58
CA TYR A 141 15.98 -9.34 -14.01
C TYR A 141 14.76 -8.50 -14.41
N ASP A 142 13.67 -8.53 -13.64
CA ASP A 142 12.50 -7.67 -13.88
C ASP A 142 12.83 -6.19 -13.62
N LEU A 143 13.83 -5.97 -12.78
CA LEU A 143 14.42 -4.68 -12.46
C LEU A 143 15.68 -4.37 -13.28
N ILE A 144 16.09 -5.21 -14.24
CA ILE A 144 17.25 -4.93 -15.09
C ILE A 144 16.78 -4.19 -16.35
N GLY A 145 17.34 -3.02 -16.61
CA GLY A 145 17.19 -2.27 -17.85
C GLY A 145 18.04 -2.82 -18.99
N ASN A 146 17.86 -2.27 -20.19
CA ASN A 146 18.44 -2.77 -21.45
C ASN A 146 19.98 -2.92 -21.47
N LEU A 147 20.70 -2.25 -20.56
CA LEU A 147 22.16 -2.30 -20.46
C LEU A 147 22.67 -3.17 -19.29
N GLY A 148 21.82 -4.01 -18.70
CA GLY A 148 22.19 -4.85 -17.55
C GLY A 148 22.22 -4.10 -16.20
N MET A 149 21.90 -2.80 -16.21
CA MET A 149 21.83 -1.95 -15.01
C MET A 149 20.46 -2.01 -14.36
N VAL A 150 20.38 -1.78 -13.04
CA VAL A 150 19.10 -1.70 -12.34
C VAL A 150 18.29 -0.51 -12.84
N ASP A 151 17.06 -0.77 -13.27
CA ASP A 151 16.03 0.23 -13.57
C ASP A 151 15.50 0.80 -12.25
N PHE A 152 16.16 1.87 -11.79
CA PHE A 152 15.80 2.56 -10.56
C PHE A 152 14.37 3.10 -10.58
N LYS A 153 13.81 3.43 -11.75
CA LYS A 153 12.43 3.94 -11.86
C LYS A 153 11.43 2.83 -11.57
N LYS A 154 11.62 1.64 -12.14
CA LYS A 154 10.79 0.47 -11.81
C LYS A 154 10.93 0.07 -10.35
N LEU A 155 12.14 0.09 -9.81
CA LEU A 155 12.37 -0.21 -8.40
C LEU A 155 11.62 0.78 -7.49
N GLN A 156 11.68 2.08 -7.79
CA GLN A 156 10.92 3.10 -7.07
C GLN A 156 9.41 2.85 -7.15
N ALA A 157 8.88 2.59 -8.34
CA ALA A 157 7.45 2.29 -8.52
C ALA A 157 7.00 1.06 -7.73
N VAL A 158 7.79 -0.01 -7.74
CA VAL A 158 7.55 -1.23 -6.97
C VAL A 158 7.55 -0.95 -5.45
N ASN A 159 8.49 -0.14 -4.96
CA ASN A 159 8.53 0.24 -3.55
C ASN A 159 7.31 1.10 -3.16
N MET A 160 6.87 2.00 -4.04
CA MET A 160 5.65 2.79 -3.82
C MET A 160 4.42 1.88 -3.74
N MET A 161 4.29 0.92 -4.67
CA MET A 161 3.20 -0.07 -4.66
C MET A 161 3.18 -0.89 -3.37
N GLN A 162 4.35 -1.36 -2.93
CA GLN A 162 4.45 -2.12 -1.69
C GLN A 162 4.09 -1.27 -0.46
N THR A 163 4.49 0.00 -0.43
CA THR A 163 4.15 0.92 0.66
C THR A 163 2.65 1.20 0.71
N LEU A 164 1.99 1.31 -0.45
CA LEU A 164 0.55 1.46 -0.54
C LEU A 164 -0.19 0.19 -0.07
N ASP A 165 0.27 -0.99 -0.50
CA ASP A 165 -0.30 -2.28 -0.08
C ASP A 165 -0.17 -2.46 1.46
N ASP A 166 0.98 -2.07 2.03
CA ASP A 166 1.19 -2.08 3.48
C ASP A 166 0.26 -1.11 4.20
N ALA A 167 0.14 0.13 3.69
CA ALA A 167 -0.70 1.16 4.26
C ALA A 167 -2.19 0.77 4.24
N GLU A 168 -2.68 0.15 3.17
CA GLU A 168 -4.04 -0.34 3.07
C GLU A 168 -4.33 -1.49 4.04
N ALA A 169 -3.41 -2.45 4.15
CA ALA A 169 -3.55 -3.56 5.07
C ALA A 169 -3.56 -3.09 6.54
N LEU A 170 -2.70 -2.13 6.89
CA LEU A 170 -2.68 -1.52 8.22
C LEU A 170 -3.92 -0.69 8.49
N LEU A 171 -4.40 0.07 7.51
CA LEU A 171 -5.65 0.83 7.62
C LEU A 171 -6.86 -0.09 7.80
N PHE A 172 -6.91 -1.22 7.08
CA PHE A 172 -7.94 -2.24 7.27
C PHE A 172 -7.94 -2.76 8.70
N LEU A 173 -6.77 -3.05 9.27
CA LEU A 173 -6.68 -3.48 10.67
C LEU A 173 -7.15 -2.38 11.63
N GLU A 174 -6.78 -1.12 11.39
CA GLU A 174 -7.18 -0.01 12.25
C GLU A 174 -8.70 0.23 12.22
N LYS A 175 -9.33 0.18 11.04
CA LYS A 175 -10.74 0.60 10.89
C LYS A 175 -11.76 -0.53 10.98
N ASN A 176 -11.37 -1.77 10.67
CA ASN A 176 -12.34 -2.86 10.51
C ASN A 176 -12.08 -4.06 11.43
N PHE A 177 -10.84 -4.29 11.86
CA PHE A 177 -10.50 -5.54 12.56
C PHE A 177 -11.20 -5.70 13.90
N GLU A 178 -11.27 -4.66 14.73
CA GLU A 178 -11.87 -4.77 16.06
C GLU A 178 -13.37 -5.10 15.99
N GLU A 179 -14.12 -4.36 15.18
CA GLU A 179 -15.54 -4.63 14.98
C GLU A 179 -15.76 -6.02 14.39
N MET A 180 -14.98 -6.40 13.37
CA MET A 180 -15.06 -7.71 12.73
C MET A 180 -14.76 -8.84 13.73
N PHE A 181 -13.72 -8.69 14.55
CA PHE A 181 -13.29 -9.66 15.56
C PHE A 181 -14.37 -9.87 16.63
N ASN A 182 -15.11 -8.81 17.00
CA ASN A 182 -16.15 -8.89 18.02
C ASN A 182 -17.48 -9.46 17.49
N ARG A 183 -17.74 -9.38 16.17
CA ARG A 183 -19.04 -9.72 15.58
C ARG A 183 -19.05 -11.04 14.79
N MET A 184 -17.90 -11.50 14.30
CA MET A 184 -17.81 -12.64 13.39
C MET A 184 -17.09 -13.84 14.02
N PRO A 185 -17.36 -15.08 13.54
CA PRO A 185 -16.60 -16.26 13.90
C PRO A 185 -15.10 -16.12 13.58
N ALA A 186 -14.25 -16.74 14.41
CA ALA A 186 -12.80 -16.57 14.32
C ALA A 186 -12.19 -17.10 13.01
N ASP A 187 -12.78 -18.12 12.40
CA ASP A 187 -12.37 -18.68 11.11
C ASP A 187 -12.71 -17.74 9.95
N GLU A 188 -13.86 -17.07 9.97
CA GLU A 188 -14.21 -16.05 9.00
C GLU A 188 -13.30 -14.82 9.12
N VAL A 189 -13.06 -14.35 10.35
CA VAL A 189 -12.09 -13.28 10.64
C VAL A 189 -10.71 -13.63 10.10
N ALA A 190 -10.25 -14.86 10.37
CA ALA A 190 -8.96 -15.34 9.89
C ALA A 190 -8.89 -15.40 8.36
N ALA A 191 -9.97 -15.80 7.68
CA ALA A 191 -10.03 -15.84 6.22
C ALA A 191 -9.93 -14.43 5.61
N VAL A 192 -10.63 -13.44 6.19
CA VAL A 192 -10.55 -12.04 5.74
C VAL A 192 -9.15 -11.49 5.99
N CYS A 193 -8.61 -11.62 7.22
CA CYS A 193 -7.26 -11.16 7.52
C CYS A 193 -6.21 -11.83 6.62
N LYS A 194 -6.32 -13.13 6.34
CA LYS A 194 -5.39 -13.82 5.44
C LYS A 194 -5.41 -13.22 4.03
N ARG A 195 -6.58 -12.77 3.54
CA ARG A 195 -6.71 -12.11 2.23
C ARG A 195 -6.10 -10.71 2.26
N GLU A 196 -6.54 -9.86 3.19
CA GLU A 196 -6.13 -8.45 3.24
C GLU A 196 -4.64 -8.28 3.60
N LEU A 197 -4.10 -9.14 4.48
CA LEU A 197 -2.71 -9.08 4.93
C LEU A 197 -1.75 -9.87 4.03
N SER A 198 -2.25 -10.55 2.99
CA SER A 198 -1.43 -11.42 2.12
C SER A 198 -0.29 -10.71 1.40
N ARG A 199 -0.42 -9.38 1.22
CA ARG A 199 0.53 -8.56 0.46
C ARG A 199 1.48 -7.75 1.36
N LEU A 200 1.42 -7.92 2.68
CA LEU A 200 2.28 -7.19 3.60
C LEU A 200 3.77 -7.47 3.33
N SER A 201 4.56 -6.40 3.32
CA SER A 201 6.02 -6.46 3.35
C SER A 201 6.51 -6.86 4.74
N GLN A 202 7.82 -7.13 4.85
CA GLN A 202 8.46 -7.34 6.15
C GLN A 202 8.23 -6.17 7.12
N ASN A 203 8.33 -4.93 6.62
CA ASN A 203 8.08 -3.74 7.44
C ASN A 203 6.62 -3.65 7.88
N GLY A 204 5.69 -3.99 6.98
CA GLY A 204 4.26 -4.08 7.28
C GLY A 204 3.96 -5.10 8.39
N ILE A 205 4.52 -6.31 8.29
CA ILE A 205 4.38 -7.37 9.32
C ILE A 205 4.91 -6.88 10.67
N VAL A 206 6.12 -6.31 10.70
CA VAL A 206 6.72 -5.77 11.95
C VAL A 206 5.82 -4.67 12.53
N THR A 207 5.25 -3.81 11.69
CA THR A 207 4.34 -2.75 12.12
C THR A 207 3.07 -3.33 12.74
N VAL A 208 2.48 -4.38 12.15
CA VAL A 208 1.34 -5.09 12.76
C VAL A 208 1.74 -5.68 14.12
N LEU A 209 2.87 -6.39 14.21
CA LEU A 209 3.28 -7.07 15.44
C LEU A 209 3.65 -6.11 16.58
N LYS A 210 4.08 -4.88 16.28
CA LYS A 210 4.38 -3.85 17.27
C LYS A 210 3.13 -3.17 17.87
N GLN A 211 1.97 -3.32 17.23
CA GLN A 211 0.71 -2.80 17.78
C GLN A 211 0.28 -3.60 19.01
N ARG A 212 -0.51 -2.95 19.88
CA ARG A 212 -1.01 -3.58 21.10
C ARG A 212 -2.26 -4.38 20.79
N TRP A 213 -2.13 -5.69 20.76
CA TRP A 213 -3.23 -6.63 20.59
C TRP A 213 -3.55 -7.36 21.89
N SER A 214 -4.80 -7.78 22.07
CA SER A 214 -5.11 -8.79 23.08
C SER A 214 -4.41 -10.12 22.75
N PRO A 215 -4.12 -10.99 23.74
CA PRO A 215 -3.45 -12.27 23.48
C PRO A 215 -4.18 -13.16 22.45
N VAL A 216 -5.51 -13.08 22.38
CA VAL A 216 -6.31 -13.85 21.43
C VAL A 216 -6.19 -13.29 20.01
N GLN A 217 -6.29 -11.97 19.86
CA GLN A 217 -6.08 -11.28 18.57
C GLN A 217 -4.66 -11.52 18.05
N GLN A 218 -3.65 -11.44 18.91
CA GLN A 218 -2.26 -11.67 18.55
C GLN A 218 -2.05 -13.09 17.99
N ARG A 219 -2.62 -14.12 18.65
CA ARG A 219 -2.55 -15.51 18.16
C ARG A 219 -3.25 -15.69 16.81
N LEU A 220 -4.36 -14.99 16.58
CA LEU A 220 -5.05 -15.03 15.29
C LEU A 220 -4.18 -14.39 14.20
N LEU A 221 -3.67 -13.18 14.45
CA LEU A 221 -2.82 -12.45 13.51
C LEU A 221 -1.54 -13.23 13.16
N GLN A 222 -0.87 -13.82 14.14
CA GLN A 222 0.32 -14.67 13.91
C GLN A 222 0.06 -15.86 12.98
N LYS A 223 -1.17 -16.40 12.95
CA LYS A 223 -1.53 -17.52 12.07
C LYS A 223 -1.82 -17.09 10.63
N VAL A 224 -2.22 -15.84 10.41
CA VAL A 224 -2.68 -15.35 9.10
C VAL A 224 -1.66 -14.45 8.41
N LEU A 225 -0.74 -13.86 9.16
CA LEU A 225 0.34 -13.04 8.60
C LEU A 225 1.20 -13.88 7.65
N PRO A 226 1.66 -13.29 6.54
CA PRO A 226 2.52 -14.00 5.60
C PRO A 226 3.84 -14.38 6.31
N VAL A 227 4.29 -15.61 6.08
CA VAL A 227 5.56 -16.07 6.63
C VAL A 227 6.67 -15.35 5.85
N PRO A 228 7.49 -14.51 6.49
CA PRO A 228 8.61 -13.88 5.83
C PRO A 228 9.65 -14.94 5.47
N GLY A 229 10.27 -14.82 4.29
CA GLY A 229 11.41 -15.69 3.93
C GLY A 229 12.60 -15.60 4.91
N LYS A 230 12.59 -14.65 5.85
CA LYS A 230 13.57 -14.46 6.93
C LYS A 230 12.89 -14.29 8.29
N PHE A 231 11.99 -15.20 8.69
CA PHE A 231 11.24 -15.12 9.96
C PHE A 231 12.11 -14.80 11.20
N ALA A 232 13.35 -15.31 11.23
CA ALA A 232 14.31 -15.03 12.30
C ALA A 232 14.73 -13.55 12.41
N SER A 233 14.87 -12.82 11.29
CA SER A 233 15.25 -11.39 11.33
C SER A 233 14.11 -10.51 11.83
N ILE A 234 12.87 -10.91 11.62
CA ILE A 234 11.68 -10.16 12.07
C ILE A 234 11.46 -10.26 13.56
N MET A 235 11.76 -11.41 14.18
CA MET A 235 11.74 -11.53 15.64
C MET A 235 12.77 -10.58 16.27
N MET A 236 13.97 -10.47 15.69
CA MET A 236 14.99 -9.51 16.14
C MET A 236 14.55 -8.04 16.00
N ASP A 237 13.86 -7.67 14.91
CA ASP A 237 13.36 -6.31 14.68
C ASP A 237 12.15 -5.94 15.56
N VAL A 238 11.37 -6.95 16.00
CA VAL A 238 10.24 -6.81 16.93
C VAL A 238 10.71 -6.65 18.37
N GLU A 239 11.80 -7.32 18.77
CA GLU A 239 12.32 -7.30 20.15
C GLU A 239 13.06 -6.01 20.53
N GLY A 240 13.36 -5.12 19.58
CA GLY A 240 13.84 -3.77 19.90
C GLY A 240 15.22 -3.72 20.58
N VAL A 241 16.26 -4.08 19.82
CA VAL A 241 17.71 -3.78 20.03
C VAL A 241 18.48 -4.65 21.05
N SER A 242 19.65 -5.11 20.56
CA SER A 242 20.83 -5.67 21.26
C SER A 242 20.85 -7.17 21.55
N ALA A 243 21.12 -7.96 20.52
CA ALA A 243 22.07 -9.06 20.65
C ALA A 243 23.26 -8.78 19.73
N ALA A 244 24.44 -8.71 20.33
CA ALA A 244 25.70 -8.48 19.67
C ALA A 244 25.93 -9.47 18.50
N SER A 245 26.61 -8.97 17.47
CA SER A 245 27.29 -9.69 16.39
C SER A 245 26.83 -11.11 16.09
N THR A 246 26.12 -11.28 14.97
CA THR A 246 26.31 -12.48 14.15
C THR A 246 26.54 -12.05 12.72
N HIS A 247 27.77 -12.29 12.26
CA HIS A 247 28.27 -11.96 10.95
C HIS A 247 27.38 -12.61 9.86
N PRO A 248 27.01 -11.89 8.79
CA PRO A 248 26.20 -12.48 7.72
C PRO A 248 27.08 -13.36 6.83
N GLY A 249 26.95 -14.68 6.97
CA GLY A 249 27.13 -15.64 5.87
C GLY A 249 28.43 -15.57 5.05
N ASP A 250 29.60 -15.47 5.67
CA ASP A 250 30.87 -15.79 5.00
C ASP A 250 31.26 -17.25 5.32
N TRP A 251 31.16 -18.12 4.31
CA TRP A 251 31.46 -19.55 4.41
C TRP A 251 32.92 -19.85 4.80
N ARG A 252 33.79 -18.84 4.77
CA ARG A 252 35.21 -18.94 5.11
C ARG A 252 35.49 -19.19 6.60
N TYR A 253 34.53 -18.90 7.49
CA TYR A 253 34.71 -19.03 8.94
C TYR A 253 33.93 -20.18 9.56
N ALA A 254 33.46 -21.14 8.76
CA ALA A 254 32.61 -22.24 9.22
C ALA A 254 33.25 -23.15 10.29
N ASN A 255 34.58 -23.16 10.40
CA ASN A 255 35.33 -23.96 11.37
C ASN A 255 36.19 -23.09 12.31
N PHE A 256 35.88 -21.80 12.45
CA PHE A 256 36.63 -20.91 13.32
C PHE A 256 36.10 -21.04 14.74
N ASP A 257 36.91 -21.63 15.63
CA ASP A 257 36.59 -21.81 17.04
C ASP A 257 36.70 -20.45 17.75
N TYR A 258 35.59 -19.97 18.30
CA TYR A 258 35.58 -18.81 19.17
C TYR A 258 35.43 -19.37 20.58
N GLU A 259 36.57 -19.50 21.28
CA GLU A 259 36.56 -19.79 22.73
C GLU A 259 35.65 -18.82 23.50
#